data_AF-A0A1Q8ACJ1-F1
#
_entry.id   AF-A0A1Q8ACJ1-F1
#
_cell.length_a   1.000
_cell.length_b   1.000
_cell.length_c   1.000
_cell.angle_alpha   90.00
_cell.angle_beta   90.00
_cell.angle_gamma   90.00
#
_symmetry.space_group_name_H-M   'P 1'
#
loop_
_entity.id
_entity.type
_entity.pdbx_description
1 polymer ?
#
loop_
_entity_poly.entity_id
_entity_poly.type
_entity_poly.pdbx_seq_one_letter_code
_entity_poly.pdbx_strand_id
1 'polypeptide(L)'
;MSTKTEAIMDRLHGFLKTRSDKSLLFHFVDGFGNSLRETEGDVFRILRGHWIDTAKGVDLDKLGAIFKIRRHLGEQDQPFRRRIKRAIQEYKGGGTVSAIEFALTAMFGSSAIQTEIIEFPPTSLAIEIEASSGDTWRVSSLGITDVVPKISMSIQSKGAEVRDPSIRNMATGESRGIRGTMRSGQEVVLSAEKGEIDGIDITDKVTGKSQPTILRKGSDWQYGEFLQGKIGVFDSGQFDESFFATPLPKVRIRLEWTARKASAIEIRIPRATLDKTGLGKEEIVGALNAIKASGIEMLVRIEETLPRPQATIPVVPMAHSVVQEPAETAKVGDIHA
;
A
#
# COMPACT_ATOMS: atom_id res chain seq x y z
N MET A 1 -33.55 -19.40 -45.37
CA MET A 1 -32.80 -20.39 -44.58
C MET A 1 -33.45 -21.73 -44.84
N SER A 2 -32.67 -22.75 -45.22
CA SER A 2 -33.22 -24.09 -45.45
C SER A 2 -33.80 -24.65 -44.15
N THR A 3 -35.00 -25.22 -44.20
CA THR A 3 -35.60 -25.85 -43.02
C THR A 3 -34.80 -27.11 -42.64
N LYS A 4 -34.77 -27.48 -41.35
CA LYS A 4 -34.10 -28.73 -40.93
C LYS A 4 -34.68 -29.94 -41.67
N THR A 5 -35.97 -29.90 -41.97
CA THR A 5 -36.67 -30.85 -42.84
C THR A 5 -35.99 -30.93 -44.21
N GLU A 6 -35.83 -29.81 -44.93
CA GLU A 6 -35.11 -29.77 -46.21
C GLU A 6 -33.67 -30.29 -46.10
N ALA A 7 -32.92 -29.89 -45.07
CA ALA A 7 -31.55 -30.33 -44.86
C ALA A 7 -31.41 -31.84 -44.64
N ILE A 8 -32.40 -32.48 -44.01
CA ILE A 8 -32.45 -33.94 -43.87
C ILE A 8 -32.84 -34.57 -45.21
N MET A 9 -33.83 -33.99 -45.89
CA MET A 9 -34.36 -34.51 -47.16
C MET A 9 -33.34 -34.45 -48.30
N ASP A 10 -32.48 -33.43 -48.32
CA ASP A 10 -31.39 -33.29 -49.28
C ASP A 10 -30.28 -34.32 -49.08
N ARG A 11 -30.23 -34.96 -47.90
CA ARG A 11 -29.31 -36.08 -47.61
C ARG A 11 -29.92 -37.46 -47.95
N LEU A 12 -31.21 -37.52 -48.26
CA LEU A 12 -31.88 -38.77 -48.64
C LEU A 12 -31.81 -38.99 -50.15
N HIS A 13 -31.69 -40.25 -50.58
CA HIS A 13 -31.61 -40.59 -52.00
C HIS A 13 -32.90 -40.23 -52.75
N GLY A 14 -32.76 -39.65 -53.96
CA GLY A 14 -33.87 -39.10 -54.74
C GLY A 14 -34.97 -40.11 -55.17
N PHE A 15 -34.70 -41.42 -55.14
CA PHE A 15 -35.70 -42.44 -55.51
C PHE A 15 -36.80 -42.62 -54.45
N LEU A 16 -36.60 -42.13 -53.22
CA LEU A 16 -37.55 -42.28 -52.10
C LEU A 16 -38.79 -41.36 -52.21
N LYS A 17 -38.96 -40.61 -53.32
CA LYS A 17 -40.06 -39.64 -53.56
C LYS A 17 -40.36 -38.78 -52.33
N THR A 18 -39.30 -38.39 -51.62
CA THR A 18 -39.38 -37.72 -50.32
C THR A 18 -40.01 -36.34 -50.44
N ARG A 19 -39.88 -35.66 -51.59
CA ARG A 19 -40.35 -34.28 -51.77
C ARG A 19 -41.84 -34.11 -52.06
N SER A 20 -42.63 -35.18 -52.07
CA SER A 20 -44.09 -35.06 -52.21
C SER A 20 -44.73 -34.81 -50.84
N ASP A 21 -45.49 -33.73 -50.75
CA ASP A 21 -46.35 -33.35 -49.62
C ASP A 21 -47.37 -34.43 -49.19
N LYS A 22 -47.68 -35.39 -50.07
CA LYS A 22 -48.56 -36.53 -49.81
C LYS A 22 -47.82 -37.80 -49.36
N SER A 23 -46.48 -37.77 -49.30
CA SER A 23 -45.68 -38.92 -48.92
C SER A 23 -45.69 -39.11 -47.40
N LEU A 24 -45.98 -40.34 -46.93
CA LEU A 24 -45.86 -40.69 -45.52
C LEU A 24 -44.44 -40.40 -44.99
N LEU A 25 -43.43 -40.62 -45.83
CA LEU A 25 -42.03 -40.35 -45.51
C LEU A 25 -41.75 -38.84 -45.36
N PHE A 26 -42.41 -38.00 -46.16
CA PHE A 26 -42.33 -36.54 -46.01
C PHE A 26 -42.85 -36.10 -44.64
N HIS A 27 -44.06 -36.54 -44.26
CA HIS A 27 -44.65 -36.20 -42.96
C HIS A 27 -43.82 -36.72 -41.78
N PHE A 28 -43.23 -37.91 -41.90
CA PHE A 28 -42.32 -38.44 -40.89
C PHE A 28 -41.06 -37.56 -40.74
N VAL A 29 -40.39 -37.24 -41.85
CA VAL A 29 -39.18 -36.41 -41.82
C VAL A 29 -39.49 -34.99 -41.35
N ASP A 30 -40.64 -34.43 -41.72
CA ASP A 30 -41.06 -33.11 -41.25
C ASP A 30 -41.37 -33.11 -39.74
N GLY A 31 -42.10 -34.10 -39.24
CA GLY A 31 -42.33 -34.28 -37.80
C GLY A 31 -41.02 -34.40 -37.02
N PHE A 32 -40.07 -35.20 -37.53
CA PHE A 32 -38.74 -35.33 -36.95
C PHE A 32 -37.94 -34.02 -37.02
N GLY A 33 -37.97 -33.33 -38.17
CA GLY A 33 -37.30 -32.05 -38.37
C GLY A 33 -37.84 -30.93 -37.46
N ASN A 34 -39.14 -30.93 -37.19
CA ASN A 34 -39.78 -30.01 -36.25
C ASN A 34 -39.37 -30.33 -34.80
N SER A 35 -39.42 -31.60 -34.38
CA SER A 35 -38.96 -32.02 -33.05
C SER A 35 -37.47 -31.72 -32.82
N LEU A 36 -36.62 -31.89 -33.84
CA LEU A 36 -35.21 -31.52 -33.76
C LEU A 36 -35.01 -30.01 -33.59
N ARG A 37 -35.82 -29.20 -34.27
CA ARG A 37 -35.78 -27.73 -34.14
C ARG A 37 -36.20 -27.26 -32.75
N GLU A 38 -37.24 -27.88 -32.18
CA GLU A 38 -37.67 -27.61 -30.79
C GLU A 38 -36.56 -27.96 -29.81
N THR A 39 -35.97 -29.15 -29.96
CA THR A 39 -34.85 -29.63 -29.12
C THR A 39 -33.63 -28.71 -29.23
N GLU A 40 -33.27 -28.26 -30.43
CA GLU A 40 -32.19 -27.30 -30.65
C GLU A 40 -32.50 -25.95 -29.96
N GLY A 41 -33.74 -25.49 -30.04
CA GLY A 41 -34.20 -24.30 -29.32
C GLY A 41 -34.04 -24.44 -27.80
N ASP A 42 -34.37 -25.60 -27.25
CA ASP A 42 -34.18 -25.91 -25.84
C ASP A 42 -32.71 -25.94 -25.45
N VAL A 43 -31.85 -26.57 -26.24
CA VAL A 43 -30.40 -26.56 -26.02
C VAL A 43 -29.84 -25.13 -26.03
N PHE A 44 -30.22 -24.31 -27.01
CA PHE A 44 -29.80 -22.90 -27.05
C PHE A 44 -30.30 -22.10 -25.86
N ARG A 45 -31.52 -22.36 -25.39
CA ARG A 45 -32.07 -21.75 -24.18
C ARG A 45 -31.24 -22.11 -22.96
N ILE A 46 -30.92 -23.40 -22.78
CA ILE A 46 -30.07 -23.89 -21.69
C ILE A 46 -28.69 -23.23 -21.76
N LEU A 47 -28.05 -23.23 -22.93
CA LEU A 47 -26.74 -22.61 -23.12
C LEU A 47 -26.74 -21.12 -22.78
N ARG A 48 -27.79 -20.37 -23.17
CA ARG A 48 -27.95 -18.95 -22.78
C ARG A 48 -28.22 -18.76 -21.30
N GLY A 49 -28.91 -19.70 -20.65
CA GLY A 49 -29.18 -19.71 -19.21
C GLY A 49 -27.92 -19.78 -18.33
N HIS A 50 -26.78 -20.24 -18.87
CA HIS A 50 -25.51 -20.32 -18.13
C HIS A 50 -24.75 -19.00 -18.05
N TRP A 51 -25.07 -18.02 -18.90
CA TRP A 51 -24.36 -16.75 -18.92
C TRP A 51 -25.22 -15.65 -18.30
N ILE A 52 -24.73 -15.06 -17.21
CA ILE A 52 -24.50 -13.61 -17.13
C ILE A 52 -25.46 -12.76 -17.97
N ASP A 53 -24.97 -12.52 -19.19
CA ASP A 53 -25.51 -11.60 -20.16
C ASP A 53 -26.71 -12.11 -20.97
N THR A 54 -27.12 -13.35 -20.81
CA THR A 54 -28.21 -13.92 -21.60
C THR A 54 -29.26 -14.66 -20.77
N ALA A 55 -28.97 -15.04 -19.53
CA ALA A 55 -29.88 -15.72 -18.62
C ALA A 55 -31.05 -14.82 -18.20
N LYS A 56 -32.27 -15.37 -18.09
CA LYS A 56 -33.48 -14.62 -17.74
C LYS A 56 -34.23 -15.30 -16.59
N GLY A 57 -34.98 -14.52 -15.81
CA GLY A 57 -35.83 -15.03 -14.73
C GLY A 57 -35.09 -15.99 -13.78
N VAL A 58 -35.62 -17.21 -13.65
CA VAL A 58 -35.14 -18.24 -12.70
C VAL A 58 -33.67 -18.63 -12.93
N ASP A 59 -33.20 -18.68 -14.17
CA ASP A 59 -31.81 -19.06 -14.45
C ASP A 59 -30.84 -17.98 -13.96
N LEU A 60 -31.22 -16.70 -14.12
CA LEU A 60 -30.45 -15.57 -13.58
C LEU A 60 -30.47 -15.58 -12.04
N ASP A 61 -31.57 -16.00 -11.43
CA ASP A 61 -31.69 -16.12 -9.96
C ASP A 61 -30.78 -17.22 -9.41
N LYS A 62 -30.71 -18.36 -10.09
CA LYS A 62 -29.77 -19.44 -9.76
C LYS A 62 -28.32 -18.96 -9.86
N LEU A 63 -27.98 -18.19 -10.91
CA LEU A 63 -26.65 -17.60 -11.05
C LEU A 63 -26.34 -16.60 -9.92
N GLY A 64 -27.30 -15.75 -9.55
CA GLY A 64 -27.14 -14.81 -8.43
C GLY A 64 -26.96 -15.51 -7.08
N ALA A 65 -27.64 -16.64 -6.87
CA ALA A 65 -27.56 -17.43 -5.64
C ALA A 65 -26.15 -18.01 -5.40
N ILE A 66 -25.39 -18.33 -6.45
CA ILE A 66 -23.98 -18.76 -6.34
C ILE A 66 -23.14 -17.70 -5.60
N PHE A 67 -23.43 -16.42 -5.83
CA PHE A 67 -22.76 -15.29 -5.17
C PHE A 67 -23.48 -14.80 -3.91
N LYS A 68 -24.43 -15.58 -3.37
CA LYS A 68 -25.28 -15.23 -2.22
C LYS A 68 -26.12 -13.95 -2.42
N ILE A 69 -26.42 -13.59 -3.67
CA ILE A 69 -27.23 -12.42 -4.00
C ILE A 69 -28.63 -12.89 -4.33
N ARG A 70 -29.63 -12.33 -3.64
CA ARG A 70 -31.04 -12.60 -3.91
C ARG A 70 -31.68 -11.43 -4.64
N ARG A 71 -32.58 -11.76 -5.56
CA ARG A 71 -33.42 -10.79 -6.26
C ARG A 71 -34.40 -10.16 -5.28
N HIS A 72 -34.58 -8.85 -5.35
CA HIS A 72 -35.59 -8.17 -4.55
C HIS A 72 -36.99 -8.43 -5.13
N LEU A 73 -38.01 -8.32 -4.29
CA LEU A 73 -39.40 -8.49 -4.72
C LEU A 73 -39.73 -7.47 -5.82
N GLY A 74 -40.14 -7.93 -7.00
CA GLY A 74 -40.46 -7.08 -8.16
C GLY A 74 -39.26 -6.55 -8.96
N GLU A 75 -38.03 -6.97 -8.65
CA GLU A 75 -36.84 -6.53 -9.38
C GLU A 75 -36.76 -7.16 -10.78
N GLN A 76 -36.59 -6.31 -11.79
CA GLN A 76 -36.43 -6.72 -13.18
C GLN A 76 -35.04 -7.35 -13.43
N ASP A 77 -34.92 -8.17 -14.48
CA ASP A 77 -33.68 -8.90 -14.80
C ASP A 77 -32.46 -7.97 -14.99
N GLN A 78 -32.63 -6.80 -15.59
CA GLN A 78 -31.53 -5.88 -15.90
C GLN A 78 -30.89 -5.23 -14.65
N PRO A 79 -31.65 -4.61 -13.72
CA PRO A 79 -31.13 -4.19 -12.42
C PRO A 79 -30.45 -5.32 -11.64
N PHE A 80 -31.10 -6.50 -11.57
CA PHE A 80 -30.56 -7.64 -10.83
C PHE A 80 -29.23 -8.12 -11.41
N ARG A 81 -29.13 -8.18 -12.74
CA ARG A 81 -27.89 -8.51 -13.44
C ARG A 81 -26.75 -7.56 -13.13
N ARG A 82 -27.02 -6.24 -13.09
CA ARG A 82 -26.00 -5.24 -12.75
C ARG A 82 -25.45 -5.48 -11.34
N ARG A 83 -26.32 -5.84 -10.39
CA ARG A 83 -25.90 -6.21 -9.03
C ARG A 83 -25.04 -7.46 -9.00
N ILE A 84 -25.44 -8.53 -9.71
CA ILE A 84 -24.63 -9.76 -9.79
C ILE A 84 -23.26 -9.44 -10.39
N LYS A 85 -23.21 -8.71 -11.50
CA LYS A 85 -21.94 -8.32 -12.13
C LYS A 85 -21.05 -7.51 -11.20
N ARG A 86 -21.63 -6.53 -10.50
CA ARG A 86 -20.91 -5.72 -9.50
C ARG A 86 -20.31 -6.60 -8.41
N ALA A 87 -21.11 -7.49 -7.83
CA ALA A 87 -20.64 -8.38 -6.77
C ALA A 87 -19.56 -9.38 -7.26
N ILE A 88 -19.63 -9.85 -8.50
CA ILE A 88 -18.56 -10.67 -9.08
C ILE A 88 -17.27 -9.87 -9.22
N GLN A 89 -17.35 -8.60 -9.62
CA GLN A 89 -16.16 -7.74 -9.69
C GLN A 89 -15.60 -7.45 -8.29
N GLU A 90 -16.47 -7.18 -7.32
CA GLU A 90 -16.09 -7.07 -5.90
C GLU A 90 -15.42 -8.36 -5.41
N TYR A 91 -15.89 -9.53 -5.84
CA TYR A 91 -15.28 -10.82 -5.49
C TYR A 91 -13.95 -11.09 -6.20
N LYS A 92 -13.82 -10.69 -7.48
CA LYS A 92 -12.62 -10.94 -8.30
C LYS A 92 -11.45 -10.02 -7.96
N GLY A 93 -11.72 -8.81 -7.48
CA GLY A 93 -10.70 -7.78 -7.27
C GLY A 93 -10.85 -6.97 -5.98
N GLY A 94 -11.74 -7.36 -5.06
CA GLY A 94 -11.91 -6.67 -3.79
C GLY A 94 -10.55 -6.43 -3.10
N GLY A 95 -10.28 -5.18 -2.77
CA GLY A 95 -9.02 -4.76 -2.18
C GLY A 95 -7.87 -4.42 -3.12
N THR A 96 -8.03 -4.49 -4.45
CA THR A 96 -7.02 -4.01 -5.40
C THR A 96 -7.23 -2.54 -5.77
N VAL A 97 -6.16 -1.85 -6.18
CA VAL A 97 -6.24 -0.48 -6.72
C VAL A 97 -7.19 -0.42 -7.91
N SER A 98 -7.15 -1.40 -8.81
CA SER A 98 -8.04 -1.46 -9.98
C SER A 98 -9.53 -1.55 -9.62
N ALA A 99 -9.89 -2.26 -8.54
CA ALA A 99 -11.28 -2.31 -8.08
C ALA A 99 -11.73 -0.98 -7.47
N ILE A 100 -10.83 -0.28 -6.78
CA ILE A 100 -11.07 1.08 -6.28
C ILE A 100 -11.25 2.05 -7.45
N GLU A 101 -10.37 2.04 -8.45
CA GLU A 101 -10.49 2.86 -9.66
C GLU A 101 -11.81 2.60 -10.41
N PHE A 102 -12.19 1.33 -10.54
CA PHE A 102 -13.46 0.96 -11.15
C PHE A 102 -14.65 1.51 -10.35
N ALA A 103 -14.60 1.42 -9.02
CA ALA A 103 -15.63 1.99 -8.14
C ALA A 103 -15.73 3.51 -8.27
N LEU A 104 -14.58 4.19 -8.28
CA LEU A 104 -14.51 5.64 -8.48
C LEU A 104 -15.06 6.02 -9.85
N THR A 105 -14.76 5.26 -10.90
CA THR A 105 -15.31 5.44 -12.24
C THR A 105 -16.83 5.22 -12.28
N ALA A 106 -17.33 4.21 -11.56
CA ALA A 106 -18.77 3.96 -11.47
C ALA A 106 -19.52 5.08 -10.71
N MET A 107 -18.88 5.73 -9.74
CA MET A 107 -19.44 6.84 -8.96
C MET A 107 -19.35 8.18 -9.67
N PHE A 108 -18.18 8.51 -10.25
CA PHE A 108 -17.87 9.84 -10.77
C PHE A 108 -17.82 9.92 -12.30
N GLY A 109 -17.99 8.80 -13.01
CA GLY A 109 -17.87 8.73 -14.46
C GLY A 109 -16.50 9.20 -14.94
N SER A 110 -16.48 10.07 -15.95
CA SER A 110 -15.25 10.64 -16.49
C SER A 110 -14.50 11.54 -15.50
N SER A 111 -15.15 12.03 -14.44
CA SER A 111 -14.50 12.87 -13.43
C SER A 111 -13.63 12.06 -12.47
N ALA A 112 -13.71 10.73 -12.47
CA ALA A 112 -12.86 9.85 -11.66
C ALA A 112 -11.36 9.99 -11.99
N ILE A 113 -11.03 10.38 -13.24
CA ILE A 113 -9.64 10.65 -13.68
C ILE A 113 -8.97 11.75 -12.84
N GLN A 114 -9.78 12.61 -12.21
CA GLN A 114 -9.29 13.67 -11.35
C GLN A 114 -9.07 13.23 -9.91
N THR A 115 -9.24 11.95 -9.57
CA THR A 115 -8.99 11.45 -8.20
C THR A 115 -7.59 10.85 -8.10
N GLU A 116 -6.96 10.97 -6.93
CA GLU A 116 -5.64 10.39 -6.65
C GLU A 116 -5.79 9.27 -5.62
N ILE A 117 -5.20 8.11 -5.91
CA ILE A 117 -5.13 6.96 -4.99
C ILE A 117 -3.70 6.84 -4.51
N ILE A 118 -3.50 6.95 -3.19
CA ILE A 118 -2.19 6.87 -2.54
C ILE A 118 -2.17 5.63 -1.66
N GLU A 119 -1.37 4.64 -2.07
CA GLU A 119 -1.07 3.48 -1.24
C GLU A 119 -0.07 3.84 -0.14
N PHE A 120 -0.31 3.35 1.08
CA PHE A 120 0.52 3.59 2.25
C PHE A 120 0.75 5.09 2.55
N PRO A 121 -0.33 5.84 2.82
CA PRO A 121 -0.26 7.30 2.92
C PRO A 121 0.77 7.75 3.97
N PRO A 122 1.53 8.82 3.69
CA PRO A 122 2.51 9.35 4.61
C PRO A 122 1.81 9.91 5.85
N THR A 123 2.28 9.48 7.02
CA THR A 123 1.78 9.92 8.33
C THR A 123 2.96 10.44 9.15
N SER A 124 2.86 11.68 9.63
CA SER A 124 3.86 12.23 10.54
C SER A 124 3.67 11.61 11.92
N LEU A 125 4.76 11.07 12.46
CA LEU A 125 4.83 10.47 13.78
C LEU A 125 5.91 11.18 14.59
N ALA A 126 5.69 11.27 15.89
CA ALA A 126 6.68 11.77 16.83
C ALA A 126 6.63 10.98 18.14
N ILE A 127 7.78 10.82 18.77
CA ILE A 127 7.90 10.31 20.14
C ILE A 127 8.79 11.25 20.94
N GLU A 128 8.44 11.44 22.20
CA GLU A 128 9.19 12.25 23.15
C GLU A 128 9.61 11.36 24.32
N ILE A 129 10.90 11.38 24.65
CA ILE A 129 11.53 10.60 25.70
C ILE A 129 12.30 11.55 26.61
N GLU A 130 12.18 11.37 27.93
CA GLU A 130 13.11 11.95 28.89
C GLU A 130 14.17 10.91 29.22
N ALA A 131 15.44 11.22 28.93
CA ALA A 131 16.56 10.30 29.10
C ALA A 131 17.71 10.97 29.86
N SER A 132 18.40 10.18 30.68
CA SER A 132 19.70 10.46 31.26
C SER A 132 20.77 9.58 30.61
N SER A 133 22.05 9.94 30.79
CA SER A 133 23.16 9.20 30.17
C SER A 133 23.13 7.71 30.52
N GLY A 134 23.17 6.86 29.51
CA GLY A 134 23.10 5.40 29.64
C GLY A 134 21.70 4.83 29.48
N ASP A 135 20.63 5.64 29.58
CA ASP A 135 19.25 5.18 29.43
C ASP A 135 19.01 4.60 28.04
N THR A 136 18.15 3.58 28.01
CA THR A 136 17.75 2.91 26.78
C THR A 136 16.24 2.88 26.62
N TRP A 137 15.78 2.99 25.38
CA TRP A 137 14.36 2.89 25.04
C TRP A 137 14.19 2.21 23.69
N ARG A 138 12.98 1.74 23.43
CA ARG A 138 12.63 1.06 22.17
C ARG A 138 11.75 1.95 21.31
N VAL A 139 12.09 2.06 20.02
CA VAL A 139 11.29 2.79 19.03
C VAL A 139 11.11 1.97 17.76
N SER A 140 9.97 2.09 17.11
CA SER A 140 9.64 1.47 15.82
C SER A 140 9.03 2.50 14.89
N SER A 141 9.31 2.36 13.59
CA SER A 141 8.81 3.26 12.54
C SER A 141 7.28 3.21 12.42
N LEU A 142 6.66 2.07 12.78
CA LEU A 142 5.24 1.75 12.53
C LEU A 142 4.81 1.83 11.06
N GLY A 143 5.74 2.07 10.13
CA GLY A 143 5.52 2.07 8.68
C GLY A 143 5.99 0.80 7.99
N ILE A 144 5.87 0.78 6.65
CA ILE A 144 6.30 -0.35 5.81
C ILE A 144 7.82 -0.37 5.53
N THR A 145 8.53 0.73 5.78
CA THR A 145 9.97 0.89 5.55
C THR A 145 10.67 1.44 6.79
N ASP A 146 11.99 1.24 6.83
CA ASP A 146 12.88 1.92 7.76
C ASP A 146 12.93 3.42 7.42
N VAL A 147 13.15 4.26 8.43
CA VAL A 147 13.06 5.73 8.28
C VAL A 147 14.15 6.43 9.07
N VAL A 148 14.64 7.54 8.52
CA VAL A 148 15.62 8.41 9.17
C VAL A 148 14.86 9.54 9.88
N PRO A 149 14.88 9.62 11.22
CA PRO A 149 14.15 10.65 11.95
C PRO A 149 14.94 11.96 12.00
N LYS A 150 14.18 13.06 12.14
CA LYS A 150 14.68 14.31 12.72
C LYS A 150 14.74 14.14 14.23
N ILE A 151 15.88 14.46 14.82
CA ILE A 151 16.13 14.31 16.26
C ILE A 151 16.23 15.70 16.85
N SER A 152 15.47 15.99 17.91
CA SER A 152 15.58 17.24 18.66
C SER A 152 15.90 16.92 20.12
N MET A 153 16.82 17.65 20.74
CA MET A 153 17.27 17.44 22.12
C MET A 153 17.21 18.77 22.88
N SER A 154 16.66 18.75 24.09
CA SER A 154 16.63 19.93 24.99
C SER A 154 16.84 19.51 26.46
N ILE A 155 17.54 20.32 27.25
CA ILE A 155 17.82 20.02 28.66
C ILE A 155 16.66 20.50 29.52
N GLN A 156 16.07 19.61 30.33
CA GLN A 156 14.97 19.94 31.24
C GLN A 156 15.46 20.52 32.58
N SER A 157 16.66 20.12 33.03
CA SER A 157 17.23 20.59 34.29
C SER A 157 17.73 22.04 34.19
N LYS A 158 17.21 22.93 35.05
CA LYS A 158 17.63 24.34 35.09
C LYS A 158 19.10 24.47 35.46
N GLY A 159 19.84 25.27 34.70
CA GLY A 159 21.27 25.54 34.94
C GLY A 159 22.20 24.35 34.70
N ALA A 160 21.67 23.22 34.21
CA ALA A 160 22.48 22.07 33.85
C ALA A 160 23.13 22.27 32.47
N GLU A 161 24.26 21.60 32.30
CA GLU A 161 25.00 21.54 31.05
C GLU A 161 25.27 20.06 30.72
N VAL A 162 25.18 19.73 29.44
CA VAL A 162 25.46 18.40 28.91
C VAL A 162 26.59 18.50 27.90
N ARG A 163 27.58 17.61 28.00
CA ARG A 163 28.74 17.58 27.10
C ARG A 163 28.66 16.42 26.13
N ASP A 164 28.95 16.70 24.88
CA ASP A 164 28.96 15.76 23.76
C ASP A 164 27.72 14.83 23.72
N PRO A 165 26.48 15.39 23.77
CA PRO A 165 25.28 14.56 23.73
C PRO A 165 25.20 13.79 22.42
N SER A 166 24.87 12.51 22.53
CA SER A 166 24.80 11.57 21.43
C SER A 166 23.67 10.57 21.63
N ILE A 167 23.14 10.10 20.53
CA ILE A 167 22.12 9.06 20.48
C ILE A 167 22.65 7.95 19.58
N ARG A 168 22.46 6.70 20.01
CA ARG A 168 22.90 5.52 19.30
C ARG A 168 21.75 4.55 19.10
N ASN A 169 21.58 4.07 17.88
CA ASN A 169 20.77 2.88 17.63
C ASN A 169 21.64 1.65 17.91
N MET A 170 21.26 0.86 18.92
CA MET A 170 22.03 -0.29 19.38
C MET A 170 21.98 -1.47 18.39
N ALA A 171 20.93 -1.54 17.56
CA ALA A 171 20.77 -2.60 16.57
C ALA A 171 21.61 -2.37 15.31
N THR A 172 21.73 -1.12 14.84
CA THR A 172 22.52 -0.78 13.64
C THR A 172 23.94 -0.33 13.98
N GLY A 173 24.19 0.06 15.23
CA GLY A 173 25.46 0.66 15.66
C GLY A 173 25.63 2.11 15.21
N GLU A 174 24.67 2.66 14.45
CA GLU A 174 24.66 4.04 14.00
C GLU A 174 24.49 4.98 15.19
N SER A 175 25.18 6.11 15.14
CA SER A 175 25.09 7.13 16.19
C SER A 175 25.16 8.51 15.58
N ARG A 176 24.50 9.45 16.24
CA ARG A 176 24.57 10.87 15.92
C ARG A 176 24.64 11.67 17.21
N GLY A 177 25.47 12.69 17.24
CA GLY A 177 25.56 13.61 18.35
C GLY A 177 26.13 14.94 17.92
N ILE A 178 26.55 15.73 18.90
CA ILE A 178 27.30 16.96 18.68
C ILE A 178 28.59 16.93 19.50
N ARG A 179 29.61 17.63 19.04
CA ARG A 179 30.82 17.93 19.79
C ARG A 179 30.67 19.31 20.43
N GLY A 180 30.68 19.37 21.75
CA GLY A 180 30.53 20.60 22.52
C GLY A 180 29.55 20.48 23.67
N THR A 181 29.17 21.63 24.24
CA THR A 181 28.29 21.71 25.40
C THR A 181 26.92 22.23 24.99
N MET A 182 25.87 21.54 25.39
CA MET A 182 24.48 21.99 25.33
C MET A 182 24.11 22.56 26.70
N ARG A 183 23.52 23.76 26.76
CA ARG A 183 23.09 24.42 28.00
C ARG A 183 21.57 24.37 28.17
N SER A 184 21.12 24.47 29.42
CA SER A 184 19.71 24.62 29.76
C SER A 184 19.05 25.75 28.96
N GLY A 185 17.91 25.46 28.32
CA GLY A 185 17.20 26.40 27.45
C GLY A 185 17.56 26.33 25.96
N GLN A 186 18.62 25.61 25.58
CA GLN A 186 18.98 25.40 24.18
C GLN A 186 18.27 24.18 23.59
N GLU A 187 17.96 24.25 22.30
CA GLU A 187 17.45 23.13 21.51
C GLU A 187 18.43 22.76 20.40
N VAL A 188 18.88 21.51 20.42
CA VAL A 188 19.72 20.93 19.36
C VAL A 188 18.82 20.14 18.41
N VAL A 189 18.87 20.46 17.13
CA VAL A 189 18.12 19.77 16.06
C VAL A 189 19.09 19.09 15.11
N LEU A 190 19.02 17.77 15.01
CA LEU A 190 19.86 16.94 14.13
C LEU A 190 19.01 16.31 13.03
N SER A 191 19.42 16.54 11.80
CA SER A 191 18.87 15.91 10.60
C SER A 191 19.94 15.11 9.86
N ALA A 192 19.56 14.44 8.77
CA ALA A 192 20.47 13.65 7.96
C ALA A 192 21.70 14.44 7.48
N GLU A 193 21.51 15.70 7.10
CA GLU A 193 22.54 16.51 6.44
C GLU A 193 23.09 17.62 7.33
N LYS A 194 22.27 18.18 8.22
CA LYS A 194 22.61 19.35 9.03
C LYS A 194 22.30 19.19 10.51
N GLY A 195 23.04 19.94 11.33
CA GLY A 195 22.75 20.12 12.76
C GLY A 195 22.58 21.60 13.08
N GLU A 196 21.63 21.93 13.95
CA GLU A 196 21.36 23.31 14.39
C GLU A 196 21.26 23.38 15.92
N ILE A 197 21.71 24.48 16.52
CA ILE A 197 21.42 24.83 17.92
C ILE A 197 20.71 26.18 17.91
N ASP A 198 19.47 26.21 18.41
CA ASP A 198 18.63 27.42 18.41
C ASP A 198 18.54 28.09 17.02
N GLY A 199 18.56 27.27 15.96
CA GLY A 199 18.54 27.70 14.55
C GLY A 199 19.89 28.10 13.96
N ILE A 200 20.98 28.07 14.74
CA ILE A 200 22.35 28.34 14.26
C ILE A 200 22.97 27.03 13.76
N ASP A 201 23.46 27.03 12.52
CA ASP A 201 24.12 25.87 11.92
C ASP A 201 25.39 25.47 12.70
N ILE A 202 25.45 24.20 13.09
CA ILE A 202 26.57 23.56 13.79
C ILE A 202 26.99 22.27 13.09
N THR A 203 26.75 22.15 11.78
CA THR A 203 27.00 20.92 11.00
C THR A 203 28.45 20.42 11.17
N ASP A 204 29.44 21.31 11.25
CA ASP A 204 30.85 20.95 11.50
C ASP A 204 31.11 20.31 12.88
N LYS A 205 30.20 20.52 13.83
CA LYS A 205 30.26 19.94 15.18
C LYS A 205 29.46 18.65 15.29
N VAL A 206 28.69 18.27 14.29
CA VAL A 206 27.90 17.03 14.33
C VAL A 206 28.83 15.82 14.30
N THR A 207 28.62 14.89 15.23
CA THR A 207 29.39 13.65 15.33
C THR A 207 28.57 12.47 14.82
N GLY A 208 29.26 11.42 14.37
CA GLY A 208 28.64 10.22 13.80
C GLY A 208 28.53 10.25 12.28
N LYS A 209 28.91 9.13 11.64
CA LYS A 209 29.01 9.00 10.18
C LYS A 209 27.66 9.05 9.46
N SER A 210 26.59 8.61 10.13
CA SER A 210 25.24 8.55 9.56
C SER A 210 24.19 8.84 10.64
N GLN A 211 23.05 9.40 10.23
CA GLN A 211 21.90 9.57 11.10
C GLN A 211 21.32 8.18 11.42
N PRO A 212 21.12 7.82 12.71
CA PRO A 212 20.60 6.51 13.06
C PRO A 212 19.18 6.30 12.54
N THR A 213 18.93 5.11 12.01
CA THR A 213 17.67 4.77 11.34
C THR A 213 16.68 4.12 12.30
N ILE A 214 15.41 4.53 12.31
CA ILE A 214 14.35 3.82 13.04
C ILE A 214 13.90 2.62 12.19
N LEU A 215 14.11 1.42 12.72
CA LEU A 215 13.76 0.19 12.02
C LEU A 215 12.27 -0.13 12.12
N ARG A 216 11.70 -0.71 11.07
CA ARG A 216 10.33 -1.22 11.07
C ARG A 216 10.12 -2.28 12.15
N LYS A 217 11.07 -3.21 12.30
CA LYS A 217 11.03 -4.26 13.35
C LYS A 217 11.20 -3.73 14.78
N GLY A 218 11.45 -2.43 14.92
CA GLY A 218 11.87 -1.79 16.16
C GLY A 218 13.35 -1.97 16.44
N SER A 219 13.93 -1.00 17.11
CA SER A 219 15.31 -1.06 17.62
C SER A 219 15.39 -0.45 19.01
N ASP A 220 16.39 -0.89 19.76
CA ASP A 220 16.73 -0.31 21.05
C ASP A 220 17.74 0.83 20.81
N TRP A 221 17.51 1.94 21.49
CA TRP A 221 18.25 3.19 21.36
C TRP A 221 18.83 3.56 22.70
N GLN A 222 19.99 4.19 22.69
CA GLN A 222 20.70 4.62 23.88
C GLN A 222 21.04 6.10 23.77
N TYR A 223 20.84 6.82 24.88
CA TYR A 223 21.37 8.17 25.04
C TYR A 223 22.72 8.12 25.75
N GLY A 224 23.68 8.92 25.28
CA GLY A 224 25.00 9.01 25.88
C GLY A 224 25.53 10.43 25.86
N GLU A 225 26.22 10.80 26.93
CA GLU A 225 26.92 12.08 27.06
C GLU A 225 28.30 11.85 27.69
N PHE A 226 29.21 12.80 27.52
CA PHE A 226 30.52 12.75 28.16
C PHE A 226 30.41 13.11 29.65
N LEU A 227 30.53 12.10 30.50
CA LEU A 227 30.58 12.25 31.95
C LEU A 227 32.02 12.47 32.40
N GLN A 228 32.37 13.69 32.79
CA GLN A 228 33.68 13.98 33.36
C GLN A 228 33.82 13.29 34.73
N GLY A 229 34.45 12.11 34.78
CA GLY A 229 35.16 11.52 35.93
C GLY A 229 34.49 11.47 37.33
N LYS A 230 33.24 11.91 37.48
CA LYS A 230 32.56 12.08 38.77
C LYS A 230 31.46 11.03 38.98
N ILE A 231 31.69 9.81 38.48
CA ILE A 231 31.00 8.62 38.98
C ILE A 231 32.01 7.95 39.89
N GLY A 232 31.69 7.90 41.19
CA GLY A 232 32.60 7.58 42.29
C GLY A 232 33.53 6.40 42.01
N VAL A 233 34.75 6.71 41.58
CA VAL A 233 35.89 5.83 41.81
C VAL A 233 36.29 6.10 43.25
N PHE A 234 36.02 5.13 44.12
CA PHE A 234 36.52 5.17 45.49
C PHE A 234 38.04 5.05 45.41
N ASP A 235 38.76 6.16 45.55
CA ASP A 235 40.21 6.13 45.65
C ASP A 235 40.58 5.57 47.03
N SER A 236 41.01 4.30 47.05
CA SER A 236 41.48 3.65 48.27
C SER A 236 42.71 4.33 48.90
N GLY A 237 43.39 5.23 48.17
CA GLY A 237 44.54 6.01 48.64
C GLY A 237 44.19 7.38 49.22
N GLN A 238 43.01 7.92 48.93
CA GLN A 238 42.54 9.25 49.41
C GLN A 238 41.12 9.14 49.97
N PHE A 239 41.03 8.71 51.22
CA PHE A 239 39.78 8.40 51.92
C PHE A 239 38.90 9.64 52.24
N ASP A 240 39.34 10.86 51.90
CA ASP A 240 38.76 12.11 52.40
C ASP A 240 37.90 12.88 51.38
N GLU A 241 37.87 12.50 50.10
CA GLU A 241 37.03 13.19 49.10
C GLU A 241 35.83 12.35 48.66
N SER A 242 34.69 12.60 49.32
CA SER A 242 33.39 12.08 48.89
C SER A 242 32.80 12.97 47.79
N PHE A 243 32.93 12.55 46.53
CA PHE A 243 32.18 13.18 45.44
C PHE A 243 30.73 12.70 45.46
N PHE A 244 29.82 13.55 45.92
CA PHE A 244 28.38 13.30 45.81
C PHE A 244 27.99 13.24 44.33
N ALA A 245 27.25 12.20 43.96
CA ALA A 245 26.70 12.04 42.62
C ALA A 245 25.86 13.29 42.30
N THR A 246 26.39 14.15 41.43
CA THR A 246 25.60 15.25 40.89
C THR A 246 24.47 14.61 40.10
N PRO A 247 23.20 14.95 40.33
CA PRO A 247 22.10 14.34 39.61
C PRO A 247 22.34 14.52 38.11
N LEU A 248 22.31 13.41 37.37
CA LEU A 248 22.50 13.45 35.92
C LEU A 248 21.42 14.34 35.31
N PRO A 249 21.77 15.26 34.40
CA PRO A 249 20.79 16.06 33.71
C PRO A 249 19.81 15.16 32.95
N LYS A 250 18.54 15.58 32.92
CA LYS A 250 17.53 14.96 32.07
C LYS A 250 17.45 15.72 30.75
N VAL A 251 17.58 14.98 29.65
CA VAL A 251 17.43 15.50 28.30
C VAL A 251 16.13 14.98 27.72
N ARG A 252 15.32 15.91 27.22
CA ARG A 252 14.13 15.61 26.43
C ARG A 252 14.56 15.41 24.99
N ILE A 253 14.36 14.20 24.50
CA ILE A 253 14.68 13.77 23.14
C ILE A 253 13.36 13.59 22.39
N ARG A 254 13.20 14.30 21.28
CA ARG A 254 12.06 14.19 20.38
C ARG A 254 12.51 13.65 19.04
N LEU A 255 11.97 12.50 18.64
CA LEU A 255 12.18 11.93 17.31
C LEU A 255 10.95 12.20 16.47
N GLU A 256 11.11 12.80 15.29
CA GLU A 256 10.04 13.08 14.34
C GLU A 256 10.35 12.41 13.00
N TRP A 257 9.39 11.69 12.43
CA TRP A 257 9.56 11.06 11.12
C TRP A 257 8.24 10.96 10.36
N THR A 258 8.34 10.71 9.07
CA THR A 258 7.18 10.42 8.21
C THR A 258 7.18 8.93 7.90
N ALA A 259 6.20 8.21 8.45
CA ALA A 259 6.00 6.78 8.20
C ALA A 259 4.95 6.58 7.10
N ARG A 260 5.16 5.59 6.23
CA ARG A 260 4.13 5.13 5.29
C ARG A 260 3.20 4.16 6.03
N LYS A 261 1.96 4.60 6.29
CA LYS A 261 1.01 3.86 7.13
C LYS A 261 0.66 2.52 6.47
N ALA A 262 1.00 1.42 7.13
CA ALA A 262 0.69 0.09 6.64
C ALA A 262 -0.83 -0.13 6.59
N SER A 263 -1.28 -0.93 5.62
CA SER A 263 -2.69 -1.30 5.47
C SER A 263 -3.63 -0.09 5.39
N ALA A 264 -3.22 0.98 4.73
CA ALA A 264 -4.06 2.16 4.52
C ALA A 264 -3.96 2.63 3.06
N ILE A 265 -5.08 3.11 2.54
CA ILE A 265 -5.18 3.76 1.24
C ILE A 265 -5.83 5.12 1.45
N GLU A 266 -5.22 6.17 0.92
CA GLU A 266 -5.80 7.51 0.89
C GLU A 266 -6.30 7.82 -0.51
N ILE A 267 -7.58 8.20 -0.61
CA ILE A 267 -8.20 8.67 -1.84
C ILE A 267 -8.43 10.17 -1.69
N ARG A 268 -7.80 10.95 -2.56
CA ARG A 268 -7.98 12.39 -2.63
C ARG A 268 -8.94 12.72 -3.76
N ILE A 269 -10.01 13.42 -3.41
CA ILE A 269 -11.09 13.77 -4.33
C ILE A 269 -11.16 15.29 -4.42
N PRO A 270 -11.02 15.88 -5.63
CA PRO A 270 -11.24 17.29 -5.81
C PRO A 270 -12.69 17.65 -5.48
N ARG A 271 -12.89 18.78 -4.79
CA ARG A 271 -14.23 19.28 -4.45
C ARG A 271 -15.11 19.47 -5.69
N ALA A 272 -14.51 19.94 -6.79
CA ALA A 272 -15.18 20.09 -8.08
C ALA A 272 -15.75 18.77 -8.64
N THR A 273 -15.19 17.62 -8.29
CA THR A 273 -15.71 16.29 -8.67
C THR A 273 -16.96 15.93 -7.87
N LEU A 274 -16.99 16.31 -6.58
CA LEU A 274 -18.15 16.09 -5.70
C LEU A 274 -19.32 16.99 -6.12
N ASP A 275 -19.06 18.27 -6.35
CA ASP A 275 -20.09 19.25 -6.70
C ASP A 275 -20.85 18.86 -7.98
N LYS A 276 -20.17 18.21 -8.93
CA LYS A 276 -20.79 17.72 -10.18
C LYS A 276 -21.69 16.51 -10.00
N THR A 277 -21.42 15.67 -9.01
CA THR A 277 -22.14 14.41 -8.80
C THR A 277 -23.19 14.48 -7.71
N GLY A 278 -23.08 15.47 -6.81
CA GLY A 278 -23.98 15.63 -5.67
C GLY A 278 -23.80 14.55 -4.59
N LEU A 279 -22.75 13.72 -4.68
CA LEU A 279 -22.49 12.64 -3.73
C LEU A 279 -21.92 13.17 -2.42
N GLY A 280 -22.44 12.66 -1.31
CA GLY A 280 -21.94 12.98 0.03
C GLY A 280 -20.64 12.23 0.36
N LYS A 281 -19.81 12.81 1.23
CA LYS A 281 -18.58 12.15 1.73
C LYS A 281 -18.86 10.78 2.34
N GLU A 282 -19.95 10.65 3.10
CA GLU A 282 -20.33 9.40 3.77
C GLU A 282 -20.72 8.30 2.78
N GLU A 283 -21.43 8.65 1.71
CA GLU A 283 -21.82 7.71 0.65
C GLU A 283 -20.60 7.14 -0.06
N ILE A 284 -19.62 8.01 -0.36
CA ILE A 284 -18.35 7.63 -0.99
C ILE A 284 -17.56 6.72 -0.07
N VAL A 285 -17.41 7.09 1.20
CA VAL A 285 -16.72 6.27 2.21
C VAL A 285 -17.42 4.91 2.36
N GLY A 286 -18.75 4.85 2.36
CA GLY A 286 -19.51 3.61 2.43
C GLY A 286 -19.27 2.70 1.21
N ALA A 287 -19.32 3.27 0.01
CA ALA A 287 -19.06 2.54 -1.23
C ALA A 287 -17.63 1.99 -1.29
N LEU A 288 -16.64 2.79 -0.91
CA LEU A 288 -15.24 2.37 -0.90
C LEU A 288 -14.93 1.35 0.20
N ASN A 289 -15.53 1.48 1.38
CA ASN A 289 -15.40 0.49 2.45
C ASN A 289 -16.04 -0.86 2.12
N ALA A 290 -17.03 -0.90 1.22
CA ALA A 290 -17.59 -2.17 0.74
C ALA A 290 -16.64 -2.93 -0.19
N ILE A 291 -15.66 -2.24 -0.79
CA ILE A 291 -14.78 -2.77 -1.83
C ILE A 291 -13.36 -3.02 -1.30
N LYS A 292 -12.95 -2.31 -0.24
CA LYS A 292 -11.63 -2.48 0.36
C LYS A 292 -11.44 -3.90 0.92
N ALA A 293 -10.19 -4.34 0.98
CA ALA A 293 -9.86 -5.58 1.67
C ALA A 293 -10.09 -5.43 3.18
N SER A 294 -10.41 -6.55 3.85
CA SER A 294 -10.47 -6.59 5.31
C SER A 294 -9.12 -6.19 5.91
N GLY A 295 -9.14 -5.38 6.98
CA GLY A 295 -7.93 -4.87 7.64
C GLY A 295 -7.27 -3.67 6.95
N ILE A 296 -7.76 -3.22 5.78
CA ILE A 296 -7.32 -1.97 5.17
C ILE A 296 -8.14 -0.80 5.70
N GLU A 297 -7.49 0.29 6.07
CA GLU A 297 -8.10 1.56 6.41
C GLU A 297 -8.26 2.41 5.13
N MET A 298 -9.47 2.91 4.90
CA MET A 298 -9.76 3.78 3.75
C MET A 298 -9.91 5.22 4.23
N LEU A 299 -8.99 6.09 3.80
CA LEU A 299 -8.99 7.50 4.13
C LEU A 299 -9.49 8.28 2.92
N VAL A 300 -10.56 9.06 3.09
CA VAL A 300 -11.09 9.93 2.01
C VAL A 300 -10.85 11.38 2.38
N ARG A 301 -10.01 12.06 1.58
CA ARG A 301 -9.74 13.50 1.70
C ARG A 301 -10.39 14.25 0.56
N ILE A 302 -10.98 15.39 0.90
CA ILE A 302 -11.58 16.30 -0.07
C ILE A 302 -10.67 17.52 -0.14
N GLU A 303 -10.18 17.84 -1.33
CA GLU A 303 -9.25 18.95 -1.56
C GLU A 303 -9.87 19.95 -2.54
N GLU A 304 -9.62 21.25 -2.37
CA GLU A 304 -10.16 22.26 -3.29
C GLU A 304 -9.57 22.12 -4.69
N THR A 305 -8.28 21.84 -4.76
CA THR A 305 -7.55 21.52 -5.98
C THR A 305 -6.51 20.47 -5.65
N LEU A 306 -6.49 19.36 -6.38
CA LEU A 306 -5.37 18.42 -6.24
C LEU A 306 -4.09 19.09 -6.72
N PRO A 307 -2.95 18.86 -6.04
CA PRO A 307 -1.67 19.19 -6.62
C PRO A 307 -1.58 18.48 -7.98
N ARG A 308 -1.17 19.21 -9.02
CA ARG A 308 -0.89 18.57 -10.31
C ARG A 308 0.07 17.42 -10.04
N PRO A 309 -0.17 16.21 -10.59
CA PRO A 309 0.74 15.10 -10.40
C PRO A 309 2.13 15.60 -10.76
N GLN A 310 3.02 15.69 -9.76
CA GLN A 310 4.42 15.96 -10.02
C GLN A 310 4.83 14.79 -10.91
N ALA A 311 5.23 15.09 -12.15
CA ALA A 311 5.72 14.06 -13.04
C ALA A 311 6.84 13.34 -12.30
N THR A 312 6.55 12.14 -11.79
CA THR A 312 7.57 11.24 -11.27
C THR A 312 8.47 10.97 -12.45
N ILE A 313 9.60 11.69 -12.52
CA ILE A 313 10.68 11.35 -13.42
C ILE A 313 11.01 9.90 -13.05
N PRO A 314 10.83 8.94 -13.96
CA PRO A 314 11.22 7.58 -13.67
C PRO A 314 12.69 7.63 -13.31
N VAL A 315 13.01 7.28 -12.06
CA VAL A 315 14.38 7.02 -11.64
C VAL A 315 14.76 5.77 -12.41
N VAL A 316 15.32 5.96 -13.60
CA VAL A 316 15.96 4.88 -14.34
C VAL A 316 17.04 4.36 -13.41
N PRO A 317 16.98 3.09 -12.95
CA PRO A 317 18.07 2.54 -12.18
C PRO A 317 19.31 2.64 -13.06
N MET A 318 20.28 3.45 -12.65
CA MET A 318 21.57 3.49 -13.32
C MET A 318 22.12 2.07 -13.26
N ALA A 319 22.13 1.39 -14.41
CA ALA A 319 22.84 0.15 -14.56
C ALA A 319 24.31 0.47 -14.27
N HIS A 320 24.80 0.04 -13.11
CA HIS A 320 26.23 -0.07 -12.88
C HIS A 320 26.74 -1.11 -13.88
N SER A 321 27.20 -0.63 -15.04
CA SER A 321 28.02 -1.40 -15.96
C SER A 321 29.31 -1.74 -15.23
N VAL A 322 29.33 -2.93 -14.62
CA VAL A 322 30.55 -3.58 -14.15
C VAL A 322 31.38 -3.88 -15.39
N VAL A 323 32.33 -3.00 -15.69
CA VAL A 323 33.41 -3.28 -16.63
C VAL A 323 34.27 -4.34 -15.96
N GLN A 324 34.14 -5.59 -16.39
CA GLN A 324 35.09 -6.63 -16.05
C GLN A 324 36.40 -6.34 -16.80
N GLU A 325 37.45 -6.01 -16.06
CA GLU A 325 38.82 -6.03 -16.59
C GLU A 325 39.18 -7.47 -17.00
N PRO A 326 39.79 -7.67 -18.19
CA PRO A 326 40.25 -8.98 -18.60
C PRO A 326 41.44 -9.44 -17.75
N ALA A 327 41.38 -10.68 -17.30
CA ALA A 327 42.40 -11.35 -16.50
C ALA A 327 43.76 -11.38 -17.21
N GLU A 328 44.77 -10.88 -16.51
CA GLU A 328 46.17 -10.93 -16.91
C GLU A 328 46.68 -12.38 -16.81
N THR A 329 46.97 -12.99 -17.96
CA THR A 329 47.51 -14.35 -18.06
C THR A 329 48.93 -14.41 -17.48
N ALA A 330 49.09 -15.25 -16.46
CA ALA A 330 50.37 -15.58 -15.85
C ALA A 330 51.35 -16.22 -16.86
N LYS A 331 52.57 -15.68 -16.92
CA LYS A 331 53.71 -16.31 -17.59
C LYS A 331 54.15 -17.55 -16.81
N VAL A 332 54.14 -18.69 -17.50
CA VAL A 332 54.76 -19.95 -17.07
C VAL A 332 56.28 -19.76 -17.12
N GLY A 333 56.95 -19.99 -15.99
CA GLY A 333 58.40 -20.01 -15.89
C GLY A 333 58.96 -21.35 -16.36
N ASP A 334 60.02 -21.26 -17.17
CA ASP A 334 60.85 -22.37 -17.61
C ASP A 334 61.50 -23.10 -16.42
N ILE A 335 61.42 -24.42 -16.41
CA ILE A 335 62.16 -25.30 -15.51
C ILE A 335 63.28 -25.94 -16.33
N HIS A 336 64.51 -25.76 -15.83
CA HIS A 336 65.75 -26.39 -16.29
C HIS A 336 65.68 -27.92 -16.38
N ALA A 337 66.23 -28.47 -17.46
CA ALA A 337 67.05 -29.68 -17.46
C ALA A 337 68.07 -29.59 -18.61
#